data_AF-A0A355T927-F1
#
_entry.id   AF-A0A355T927-F1
#
_cell.length_a   1.000
_cell.length_b   1.000
_cell.length_c   1.000
_cell.angle_alpha   90.00
_cell.angle_beta   90.00
_cell.angle_gamma   90.00
#
_symmetry.space_group_name_H-M   'P 1'
#
loop_
_entity.id
_entity.type
_entity.pdbx_description
1 polymer ?
#
loop_
_entity_poly.entity_id
_entity_poly.type
_entity_poly.pdbx_seq_one_letter_code
_entity_poly.pdbx_strand_id
1 'polypeptide(L)'
;MFARFLKYFEDSKEEGEYRYSLREAFRDDDFGKFSKVLDDLAQKADENVNLLGVMLDVANRLVNSPCPSHIRRAMRGFQEAASYAHPKKRQRRKALWYVIRHAEKLPEQECVKAYQHVLGQAIPGDGQRRIVARRLLDHLEGAHELSSEVYAKAVEETFYATRHDSEEEMRASILMEKVHPPVPEAKGQGAVRLAEGLVFVP
;
A
#
# COMPACT_ATOMS: atom_id res chain seq x y z
N MET A 1 6.55 16.09 26.27
CA MET A 1 6.28 14.63 26.29
C MET A 1 7.16 13.81 25.33
N PHE A 2 7.79 14.41 24.30
CA PHE A 2 8.63 13.72 23.28
C PHE A 2 10.04 13.29 23.77
N ALA A 3 10.62 13.97 24.76
CA ALA A 3 12.01 13.76 25.19
C ALA A 3 12.21 12.59 26.19
N ARG A 4 11.15 12.07 26.83
CA ARG A 4 11.27 11.06 27.90
C ARG A 4 11.25 9.61 27.42
N PHE A 5 11.02 9.34 26.14
CA PHE A 5 10.75 7.98 25.64
C PHE A 5 11.89 7.36 24.80
N LEU A 6 12.98 8.10 24.54
CA LEU A 6 14.19 7.59 23.86
C LEU A 6 15.05 6.66 24.73
N LYS A 7 14.51 6.12 25.83
CA LYS A 7 15.30 5.43 26.88
C LYS A 7 15.17 3.90 26.87
N TYR A 8 14.40 3.31 25.94
CA TYR A 8 14.00 1.89 26.07
C TYR A 8 14.38 0.96 24.92
N PHE A 9 15.32 1.35 24.06
CA PHE A 9 16.01 0.41 23.20
C PHE A 9 17.50 0.74 23.27
N GLU A 10 18.34 -0.28 23.45
CA GLU A 10 19.78 -0.15 23.28
C GLU A 10 20.03 0.19 21.81
N ASP A 11 19.89 1.47 21.48
CA ASP A 11 20.02 1.99 20.13
C ASP A 11 21.46 1.72 19.67
N SER A 12 21.61 0.92 18.62
CA SER A 12 22.85 0.96 17.85
C SER A 12 23.10 2.41 17.44
N LYS A 13 24.36 2.87 17.45
CA LYS A 13 24.72 4.24 17.07
C LYS A 13 24.06 4.67 15.75
N GLU A 14 23.94 3.71 14.83
CA GLU A 14 23.30 3.86 13.53
C GLU A 14 21.79 4.17 13.60
N GLU A 15 21.02 3.47 14.43
CA GLU A 15 19.58 3.77 14.61
C GLU A 15 19.35 5.20 15.14
N GLY A 16 20.21 5.64 16.06
CA GLY A 16 20.19 7.00 16.60
C GLY A 16 20.44 8.06 15.53
N GLU A 17 21.42 7.83 14.64
CA GLU A 17 21.77 8.73 13.54
C GLU A 17 20.60 8.89 12.55
N TYR A 18 19.91 7.80 12.22
CA TYR A 18 18.75 7.85 11.33
C TYR A 18 17.54 8.54 11.98
N ARG A 19 17.26 8.25 13.25
CA ARG A 19 16.20 8.96 14.01
C ARG A 19 16.48 10.47 14.06
N TYR A 20 17.74 10.86 14.27
CA TYR A 20 18.14 12.26 14.26
C TYR A 20 17.95 12.89 12.87
N SER A 21 18.43 12.23 11.82
CA SER A 21 18.36 12.73 10.43
C SER A 21 16.92 12.91 9.96
N LEU A 22 16.03 11.96 10.29
CA LEU A 22 14.59 12.08 10.00
C LEU A 22 13.95 13.23 10.79
N ARG A 23 14.36 13.44 12.05
CA ARG A 23 13.87 14.55 12.88
C ARG A 23 14.32 15.90 12.33
N GLU A 24 15.54 16.01 11.85
CA GLU A 24 16.03 17.25 11.22
C GLU A 24 15.29 17.53 9.93
N ALA A 25 15.17 16.55 9.03
CA ALA A 25 14.41 16.70 7.80
C ALA A 25 12.96 17.11 8.07
N PHE A 26 12.38 16.61 9.16
CA PHE A 26 11.06 17.00 9.61
C PHE A 26 11.00 18.42 10.16
N ARG A 27 11.96 18.84 11.00
CA ARG A 27 12.05 20.21 11.54
C ARG A 27 12.16 21.25 10.43
N ASP A 28 12.94 20.92 9.41
CA ASP A 28 13.22 21.84 8.31
C ASP A 28 12.10 21.81 7.24
N ASP A 29 11.03 21.05 7.46
CA ASP A 29 9.95 20.70 6.52
C ASP A 29 10.45 20.23 5.14
N ASP A 30 11.67 19.70 5.09
CA ASP A 30 12.33 19.24 3.89
C ASP A 30 11.91 17.81 3.55
N PHE A 31 10.86 17.70 2.74
CA PHE A 31 10.38 16.41 2.25
C PHE A 31 11.43 15.66 1.41
N GLY A 32 12.27 16.39 0.66
CA GLY A 32 13.32 15.77 -0.17
C GLY A 32 14.37 15.08 0.69
N LYS A 33 14.88 15.78 1.71
CA LYS A 33 15.79 15.21 2.71
C LYS A 33 15.14 14.06 3.47
N PHE A 34 13.85 14.18 3.83
CA PHE A 34 13.13 13.12 4.53
C PHE A 34 13.02 11.85 3.67
N SER A 35 12.65 11.98 2.39
CA SER A 35 12.58 10.84 1.46
C SER A 35 13.95 10.19 1.29
N LYS A 36 15.01 11.00 1.10
CA LYS A 36 16.36 10.46 0.93
C LYS A 36 16.82 9.65 2.16
N VAL A 37 16.54 10.14 3.36
CA VAL A 37 16.88 9.42 4.60
C VAL A 37 16.07 8.12 4.73
N LEU A 38 14.80 8.11 4.29
CA LEU A 38 14.01 6.88 4.22
C LEU A 38 14.54 5.88 3.19
N ASP A 39 14.95 6.35 2.01
CA ASP A 39 15.52 5.50 0.97
C ASP A 39 16.85 4.88 1.45
N ASP A 40 17.70 5.67 2.10
CA ASP A 40 18.95 5.20 2.72
C ASP A 40 18.67 4.19 3.85
N LEU A 41 17.68 4.46 4.70
CA LEU A 41 17.22 3.53 5.74
C LEU A 41 16.74 2.21 5.14
N ALA A 42 15.98 2.29 4.05
CA ALA A 42 15.40 1.13 3.41
C ALA A 42 16.50 0.27 2.78
N GLN A 43 17.47 0.88 2.08
CA GLN A 43 18.63 0.17 1.54
C GLN A 43 19.42 -0.55 2.63
N LYS A 44 19.71 0.14 3.74
CA LYS A 44 20.45 -0.48 4.86
C LYS A 44 19.64 -1.47 5.69
N ALA A 45 18.31 -1.44 5.61
CA ALA A 45 17.46 -2.40 6.30
C ALA A 45 17.66 -3.85 5.78
N ASP A 46 18.31 -4.02 4.63
CA ASP A 46 18.73 -5.32 4.12
C ASP A 46 19.88 -5.94 4.90
N GLU A 47 20.74 -5.10 5.48
CA GLU A 47 21.91 -5.47 6.27
C GLU A 47 21.60 -5.42 7.77
N ASN A 48 20.87 -4.39 8.21
CA ASN A 48 20.45 -4.18 9.59
C ASN A 48 18.94 -3.96 9.68
N VAL A 49 18.24 -5.06 9.90
CA VAL A 49 16.79 -5.11 9.99
C VAL A 49 16.16 -4.27 11.12
N ASN A 50 16.93 -3.86 12.13
CA ASN A 50 16.41 -2.97 13.18
C ASN A 50 16.10 -1.57 12.61
N LEU A 51 16.76 -1.18 11.51
CA LEU A 51 16.50 0.06 10.79
C LEU A 51 15.09 0.13 10.18
N LEU A 52 14.50 -1.04 9.84
CA LEU A 52 13.09 -1.12 9.47
C LEU A 52 12.19 -0.66 10.64
N GLY A 53 12.57 -0.95 11.88
CA GLY A 53 11.86 -0.51 13.08
C GLY A 53 11.84 1.01 13.23
N VAL A 54 12.94 1.69 12.86
CA VAL A 54 13.03 3.16 12.85
C VAL A 54 12.05 3.76 11.86
N MET A 55 12.01 3.24 10.63
CA MET A 55 11.09 3.70 9.58
C MET A 55 9.63 3.52 9.98
N LEU A 56 9.27 2.37 10.54
CA LEU A 56 7.90 2.06 10.97
C LEU A 56 7.43 2.92 12.17
N ASP A 57 8.31 3.14 13.16
CA ASP A 57 8.01 4.01 14.32
C ASP A 57 7.74 5.45 13.86
N VAL A 58 8.55 5.96 12.93
CA VAL A 58 8.37 7.31 12.38
C VAL A 58 7.06 7.39 11.60
N ALA A 59 6.76 6.45 10.72
CA ALA A 59 5.51 6.43 9.96
C ALA A 59 4.27 6.40 10.88
N ASN A 60 4.27 5.58 11.94
CA ASN A 60 3.16 5.50 12.89
C ASN A 60 2.97 6.76 13.75
N ARG A 61 4.02 7.56 13.97
CA ARG A 61 3.84 8.85 14.65
C ARG A 61 3.19 9.87 13.72
N LEU A 62 3.50 9.79 12.43
CA LEU A 62 3.02 10.72 11.42
C LEU A 62 1.59 10.40 10.96
N VAL A 63 1.16 9.13 11.00
CA VAL A 63 -0.19 8.72 10.54
C VAL A 63 -1.32 9.38 11.34
N ASN A 64 -1.12 9.66 12.63
CA ASN A 64 -2.13 10.31 13.47
C ASN A 64 -2.06 11.84 13.41
N SER A 65 -1.22 12.41 12.53
CA SER A 65 -1.07 13.85 12.45
C SER A 65 -2.15 14.47 11.55
N PRO A 66 -2.78 15.59 11.95
CA PRO A 66 -3.75 16.29 11.12
C PRO A 66 -3.10 17.02 9.92
N CYS A 67 -1.77 17.05 9.83
CA CYS A 67 -1.06 17.74 8.77
C CYS A 67 -0.92 16.84 7.52
N PRO A 68 -1.41 17.26 6.33
CA PRO A 68 -1.33 16.46 5.11
C PRO A 68 0.09 16.08 4.69
N SER A 69 1.09 16.94 4.95
CA SER A 69 2.49 16.62 4.64
C SER A 69 3.03 15.49 5.51
N HIS A 70 2.54 15.35 6.74
CA HIS A 70 2.91 14.26 7.64
C HIS A 70 2.27 12.94 7.19
N ILE A 71 1.02 12.98 6.75
CA ILE A 71 0.34 11.80 6.19
C ILE A 71 1.08 11.31 4.94
N ARG A 72 1.49 12.21 4.03
CA ARG A 72 2.31 11.85 2.86
C ARG A 72 3.65 11.20 3.26
N ARG A 73 4.32 11.74 4.28
CA ARG A 73 5.57 11.17 4.83
C ARG A 73 5.35 9.81 5.50
N ALA A 74 4.24 9.62 6.22
CA ALA A 74 3.84 8.34 6.79
C ALA A 74 3.61 7.30 5.69
N MET A 75 2.90 7.69 4.63
CA MET A 75 2.65 6.84 3.46
C MET A 75 3.93 6.43 2.77
N ARG A 76 4.88 7.35 2.57
CA ARG A 76 6.20 7.03 2.03
C ARG A 76 6.91 5.98 2.88
N GLY A 77 6.91 6.14 4.21
CA GLY A 77 7.49 5.16 5.13
C GLY A 77 6.80 3.79 5.09
N PHE A 78 5.47 3.74 4.94
CA PHE A 78 4.74 2.48 4.80
C PHE A 78 5.00 1.78 3.45
N GLN A 79 5.05 2.55 2.35
CA GLN A 79 5.36 2.02 1.02
C GLN A 79 6.78 1.46 0.97
N GLU A 80 7.76 2.19 1.48
CA GLU A 80 9.14 1.69 1.56
C GLU A 80 9.23 0.49 2.52
N ALA A 81 8.54 0.49 3.67
CA ALA A 81 8.54 -0.70 4.52
C ALA A 81 7.91 -1.93 3.84
N ALA A 82 6.87 -1.72 3.03
CA ALA A 82 6.18 -2.78 2.31
C ALA A 82 6.96 -3.27 1.07
N SER A 83 7.65 -2.41 0.33
CA SER A 83 8.48 -2.81 -0.82
C SER A 83 9.64 -3.73 -0.40
N TYR A 84 10.12 -3.58 0.83
CA TYR A 84 11.15 -4.45 1.41
C TYR A 84 10.59 -5.72 2.03
N ALA A 85 9.28 -5.92 2.01
CA ALA A 85 8.67 -7.14 2.46
C ALA A 85 9.19 -8.36 1.68
N HIS A 86 9.56 -9.42 2.40
CA HIS A 86 10.01 -10.65 1.77
C HIS A 86 9.36 -11.83 2.47
N PRO A 87 8.74 -12.77 1.72
CA PRO A 87 7.91 -13.81 2.29
C PRO A 87 8.68 -14.76 3.23
N LYS A 88 9.97 -14.97 2.95
CA LYS A 88 10.82 -15.91 3.68
C LYS A 88 11.58 -15.31 4.87
N LYS A 89 11.63 -13.98 5.01
CA LYS A 89 12.42 -13.31 6.06
C LYS A 89 11.49 -12.84 7.19
N ARG A 90 11.63 -13.42 8.40
CA ARG A 90 10.72 -13.21 9.55
C ARG A 90 10.45 -11.74 9.86
N GLN A 91 11.47 -10.89 9.81
CA GLN A 91 11.32 -9.47 10.14
C GLN A 91 10.71 -8.65 9.00
N ARG A 92 10.97 -8.99 7.74
CA ARG A 92 10.29 -8.36 6.60
C ARG A 92 8.79 -8.70 6.55
N ARG A 93 8.39 -9.87 7.08
CA ARG A 93 6.97 -10.16 7.38
C ARG A 93 6.38 -9.21 8.42
N LYS A 94 7.16 -8.81 9.43
CA LYS A 94 6.70 -7.84 10.44
C LYS A 94 6.42 -6.47 9.82
N ALA A 95 7.18 -6.08 8.78
CA ALA A 95 6.95 -4.85 8.02
C ALA A 95 5.54 -4.81 7.43
N LEU A 96 5.17 -5.86 6.69
CA LEU A 96 3.84 -6.01 6.11
C LEU A 96 2.75 -5.94 7.17
N TRP A 97 2.91 -6.69 8.26
CA TRP A 97 1.93 -6.70 9.35
C TRP A 97 1.78 -5.33 10.02
N TYR A 98 2.84 -4.56 10.07
CA TYR A 98 2.80 -3.21 10.60
C TYR A 98 2.00 -2.29 9.67
N VAL A 99 2.25 -2.35 8.35
CA VAL A 99 1.45 -1.59 7.38
C VAL A 99 -0.03 -1.97 7.47
N ILE A 100 -0.35 -3.27 7.50
CA ILE A 100 -1.74 -3.77 7.60
C ILE A 100 -2.45 -3.27 8.88
N ARG A 101 -1.76 -3.26 10.03
CA ARG A 101 -2.33 -2.85 11.32
C ARG A 101 -2.57 -1.34 11.41
N HIS A 102 -1.80 -0.54 10.67
CA HIS A 102 -1.79 0.91 10.80
C HIS A 102 -2.38 1.65 9.59
N ALA A 103 -2.62 0.95 8.48
CA ALA A 103 -3.23 1.51 7.27
C ALA A 103 -4.61 2.12 7.55
N GLU A 104 -5.41 1.50 8.42
CA GLU A 104 -6.75 1.97 8.81
C GLU A 104 -6.78 3.35 9.48
N LYS A 105 -5.61 3.83 9.94
CA LYS A 105 -5.48 5.18 10.55
C LYS A 105 -5.26 6.28 9.51
N LEU A 106 -5.03 5.90 8.26
CA LEU A 106 -4.88 6.84 7.15
C LEU A 106 -6.26 7.29 6.66
N PRO A 107 -6.33 8.46 5.99
CA PRO A 107 -7.51 8.82 5.19
C PRO A 107 -7.86 7.71 4.19
N GLU A 108 -9.15 7.57 3.88
CA GLU A 108 -9.72 6.46 3.09
C GLU A 108 -8.91 6.14 1.83
N GLN A 109 -8.59 7.16 1.03
CA GLN A 109 -7.81 7.00 -0.20
C GLN A 109 -6.39 6.47 0.02
N GLU A 110 -5.72 6.92 1.07
CA GLU A 110 -4.36 6.49 1.37
C GLU A 110 -4.34 5.11 2.05
N CYS A 111 -5.37 4.76 2.81
CA CYS A 111 -5.58 3.41 3.34
C CYS A 111 -5.70 2.39 2.20
N VAL A 112 -6.55 2.68 1.20
CA VAL A 112 -6.75 1.83 0.01
C VAL A 112 -5.43 1.65 -0.75
N LYS A 113 -4.70 2.74 -1.03
CA LYS A 113 -3.38 2.66 -1.68
C LYS A 113 -2.37 1.83 -0.90
N ALA A 114 -2.38 1.91 0.44
CA ALA A 114 -1.51 1.11 1.28
C ALA A 114 -1.81 -0.39 1.16
N TYR A 115 -3.09 -0.77 1.19
CA TYR A 115 -3.50 -2.16 1.01
C TYR A 115 -3.23 -2.70 -0.39
N GLN A 116 -3.49 -1.91 -1.43
CA GLN A 116 -3.12 -2.23 -2.82
C GLN A 116 -1.63 -2.51 -2.93
N HIS A 117 -0.80 -1.63 -2.38
CA HIS A 117 0.64 -1.80 -2.41
C HIS A 117 1.05 -3.10 -1.70
N VAL A 118 0.46 -3.40 -0.53
CA VAL A 118 0.73 -4.66 0.18
C VAL A 118 0.31 -5.90 -0.62
N LEU A 119 -0.86 -5.89 -1.28
CA LEU A 119 -1.32 -6.99 -2.13
C LEU A 119 -0.45 -7.19 -3.38
N GLY A 120 0.09 -6.10 -3.94
CA GLY A 120 1.04 -6.16 -5.06
C GLY A 120 2.40 -6.75 -4.68
N GLN A 121 2.71 -6.88 -3.38
CA GLN A 121 3.92 -7.53 -2.91
C GLN A 121 3.73 -9.03 -2.74
N ALA A 122 4.83 -9.79 -2.79
CA ALA A 122 4.85 -11.22 -2.52
C ALA A 122 4.57 -11.51 -1.03
N ILE A 123 3.30 -11.43 -0.61
CA ILE A 123 2.86 -11.76 0.73
C ILE A 123 3.03 -13.28 0.95
N PRO A 124 3.71 -13.72 2.03
CA PRO A 124 3.86 -15.14 2.33
C PRO A 124 2.55 -15.77 2.80
N GLY A 125 2.05 -16.70 2.00
CA GLY A 125 0.95 -17.58 2.37
C GLY A 125 -0.42 -16.99 2.11
N ASP A 126 -1.33 -17.87 1.71
CA ASP A 126 -2.66 -17.48 1.24
C ASP A 126 -3.50 -16.82 2.33
N GLY A 127 -3.37 -17.25 3.59
CA GLY A 127 -4.09 -16.65 4.72
C GLY A 127 -3.80 -15.16 4.93
N GLN A 128 -2.58 -14.70 4.65
CA GLN A 128 -2.22 -13.29 4.83
C GLN A 128 -2.76 -12.42 3.71
N ARG A 129 -2.67 -12.91 2.46
CA ARG A 129 -3.28 -12.25 1.29
C ARG A 129 -4.78 -12.07 1.49
N ARG A 130 -5.44 -13.10 2.00
CA ARG A 130 -6.88 -13.07 2.32
C ARG A 130 -7.23 -12.00 3.34
N ILE A 131 -6.47 -11.87 4.43
CA ILE A 131 -6.72 -10.83 5.44
C ILE A 131 -6.63 -9.43 4.84
N VAL A 132 -5.63 -9.18 3.99
CA VAL A 132 -5.47 -7.87 3.34
C VAL A 132 -6.58 -7.62 2.31
N ALA A 133 -6.86 -8.62 1.47
CA ALA A 133 -7.91 -8.52 0.48
C ALA A 133 -9.28 -8.29 1.11
N ARG A 134 -9.61 -9.01 2.19
CA ARG A 134 -10.84 -8.80 2.96
C ARG A 134 -10.96 -7.38 3.48
N ARG A 135 -9.92 -6.86 4.15
CA ARG A 135 -9.91 -5.49 4.65
C ARG A 135 -10.07 -4.47 3.53
N LEU A 136 -9.39 -4.68 2.40
CA LEU A 136 -9.51 -3.81 1.24
C LEU A 136 -10.93 -3.84 0.66
N LEU A 137 -11.55 -5.02 0.54
CA LEU A 137 -12.95 -5.15 0.11
C LEU A 137 -13.90 -4.42 1.07
N ASP A 138 -13.72 -4.55 2.38
CA ASP A 138 -14.53 -3.84 3.38
C ASP A 138 -14.48 -2.31 3.18
N HIS A 139 -13.29 -1.78 2.85
CA HIS A 139 -13.14 -0.36 2.52
C HIS A 139 -13.75 0.02 1.16
N LEU A 140 -13.60 -0.82 0.13
CA LEU A 140 -14.16 -0.55 -1.19
C LEU A 140 -15.69 -0.63 -1.20
N GLU A 141 -16.30 -1.48 -0.38
CA GLU A 141 -17.76 -1.56 -0.25
C GLU A 141 -18.35 -0.32 0.44
N GLY A 142 -17.62 0.27 1.40
CA GLY A 142 -18.01 1.48 2.12
C GLY A 142 -17.48 2.79 1.53
N ALA A 143 -16.76 2.73 0.41
CA ALA A 143 -16.04 3.89 -0.10
C ALA A 143 -16.98 4.99 -0.60
N HIS A 144 -16.81 6.19 -0.07
CA HIS A 144 -17.58 7.38 -0.47
C HIS A 144 -16.72 8.52 -0.99
N GLU A 145 -15.43 8.55 -0.63
CA GLU A 145 -14.51 9.65 -0.96
C GLU A 145 -13.44 9.27 -2.00
N LEU A 146 -13.47 8.02 -2.50
CA LEU A 146 -12.51 7.56 -3.51
C LEU A 146 -12.83 8.12 -4.90
N SER A 147 -11.80 8.64 -5.57
CA SER A 147 -11.88 8.93 -7.01
C SER A 147 -12.16 7.63 -7.80
N SER A 148 -12.93 7.72 -8.88
CA SER A 148 -13.31 6.57 -9.72
C SER A 148 -12.10 5.76 -10.23
N GLU A 149 -10.98 6.41 -10.54
CA GLU A 149 -9.76 5.74 -10.99
C GLU A 149 -9.11 4.87 -9.89
N VAL A 150 -8.93 5.44 -8.68
CA VAL A 150 -8.38 4.70 -7.53
C VAL A 150 -9.30 3.54 -7.14
N TYR A 151 -10.61 3.77 -7.18
CA TYR A 151 -11.61 2.74 -6.91
C TYR A 151 -11.50 1.58 -7.91
N ALA A 152 -11.53 1.87 -9.21
CA ALA A 152 -11.47 0.89 -10.28
C ALA A 152 -10.21 0.03 -10.19
N LYS A 153 -9.04 0.69 -10.05
CA LYS A 153 -7.76 0.00 -9.92
C LYS A 153 -7.69 -0.89 -8.68
N ALA A 154 -8.22 -0.42 -7.54
CA ALA A 154 -8.23 -1.19 -6.31
C ALA A 154 -9.13 -2.43 -6.42
N VAL A 155 -10.29 -2.31 -7.06
CA VAL A 155 -11.19 -3.43 -7.33
C VAL A 155 -10.50 -4.46 -8.24
N GLU A 156 -9.87 -4.04 -9.33
CA GLU A 156 -9.16 -4.92 -10.27
C GLU A 156 -8.03 -5.70 -9.59
N GLU A 157 -7.13 -5.00 -8.89
CA GLU A 157 -6.00 -5.61 -8.20
C GLU A 157 -6.46 -6.59 -7.11
N THR A 158 -7.55 -6.26 -6.41
CA THR A 158 -8.14 -7.13 -5.39
C THR A 158 -8.72 -8.39 -6.01
N PHE A 159 -9.48 -8.27 -7.11
CA PHE A 159 -10.06 -9.40 -7.83
C PHE A 159 -8.99 -10.40 -8.29
N TYR A 160 -7.89 -9.91 -8.88
CA TYR A 160 -6.80 -10.80 -9.28
C TYR A 160 -6.06 -11.42 -8.09
N ALA A 161 -5.96 -10.70 -6.96
CA ALA A 161 -5.34 -11.22 -5.75
C ALA A 161 -6.19 -12.29 -5.05
N THR A 162 -7.51 -12.30 -5.25
CA THR A 162 -8.46 -13.22 -4.59
C THR A 162 -8.95 -14.36 -5.49
N ARG A 163 -8.43 -14.51 -6.71
CA ARG A 163 -8.90 -15.43 -7.79
C ARG A 163 -8.93 -16.94 -7.48
N HIS A 164 -8.80 -17.33 -6.23
CA HIS A 164 -8.86 -18.72 -5.75
C HIS A 164 -9.55 -18.84 -4.38
N ASP A 165 -10.24 -17.79 -3.91
CA ASP A 165 -10.94 -17.79 -2.63
C ASP A 165 -12.43 -17.47 -2.81
N SER A 166 -13.31 -18.42 -2.53
CA SER A 166 -14.69 -18.38 -3.02
C SER A 166 -15.53 -17.23 -2.46
N GLU A 167 -15.23 -16.75 -1.24
CA GLU A 167 -15.99 -15.65 -0.63
C GLU A 167 -15.46 -14.29 -1.08
N GLU A 168 -14.16 -14.03 -0.95
CA GLU A 168 -13.53 -12.78 -1.37
C GLU A 168 -13.53 -12.60 -2.90
N GLU A 169 -13.43 -13.67 -3.69
CA GLU A 169 -13.56 -13.64 -5.16
C GLU A 169 -14.98 -13.22 -5.56
N MET A 170 -16.01 -13.75 -4.89
CA MET A 170 -17.40 -13.38 -5.15
C MET A 170 -17.64 -11.89 -4.83
N ARG A 171 -17.17 -11.41 -3.68
CA ARG A 171 -17.26 -9.99 -3.30
C ARG A 171 -16.53 -9.09 -4.31
N ALA A 172 -15.30 -9.45 -4.66
CA ALA A 172 -14.51 -8.71 -5.65
C ALA A 172 -15.18 -8.71 -7.03
N SER A 173 -15.82 -9.81 -7.44
CA SER A 173 -16.57 -9.93 -8.69
C SER A 173 -17.75 -8.96 -8.75
N ILE A 174 -18.53 -8.87 -7.65
CA ILE A 174 -19.65 -7.92 -7.55
C ILE A 174 -19.17 -6.48 -7.72
N LEU A 175 -18.03 -6.13 -7.13
CA LEU A 175 -17.43 -4.80 -7.31
C LEU A 175 -16.88 -4.62 -8.74
N MET A 176 -16.29 -5.66 -9.31
CA MET A 176 -15.75 -5.64 -10.67
C MET A 176 -16.84 -5.40 -11.72
N GLU A 177 -18.04 -5.97 -11.54
CA GLU A 177 -19.20 -5.69 -12.39
C GLU A 177 -19.70 -4.25 -12.28
N LYS A 178 -19.50 -3.57 -11.14
CA LYS A 178 -19.85 -2.15 -11.01
C LYS A 178 -18.86 -1.26 -11.75
N VAL A 179 -17.58 -1.62 -11.75
CA VAL A 179 -16.51 -0.89 -12.44
C VAL A 179 -16.54 -1.16 -13.94
N HIS A 180 -16.72 -2.43 -14.31
CA HIS A 180 -16.79 -2.94 -15.67
C HIS A 180 -18.14 -3.63 -15.87
N PRO A 181 -19.23 -2.87 -16.06
CA PRO A 181 -20.53 -3.47 -16.33
C PRO A 181 -20.40 -4.37 -17.56
N PRO A 182 -20.93 -5.60 -17.51
CA PRO A 182 -20.89 -6.48 -18.66
C PRO A 182 -21.50 -5.74 -19.83
N VAL A 183 -20.76 -5.68 -20.95
CA VAL A 183 -21.30 -5.15 -22.19
C VAL A 183 -22.59 -5.92 -22.43
N PRO A 184 -23.76 -5.25 -22.48
CA PRO A 184 -25.01 -5.96 -22.64
C PRO A 184 -24.85 -6.82 -23.88
N GLU A 185 -24.96 -8.14 -23.70
CA GLU A 185 -25.03 -9.05 -24.82
C GLU A 185 -26.07 -8.45 -25.75
N ALA A 186 -25.64 -8.03 -26.94
CA ALA A 186 -26.54 -7.58 -27.97
C ALA A 186 -27.45 -8.77 -28.24
N LYS A 187 -28.60 -8.81 -27.55
CA LYS A 187 -29.61 -9.83 -27.73
C LYS A 187 -30.09 -9.69 -29.15
N GLY A 188 -29.49 -10.49 -30.03
CA GLY A 188 -29.88 -10.70 -31.40
C GLY A 188 -29.93 -9.45 -32.27
N GLN A 189 -28.83 -9.14 -32.95
CA GLN A 189 -28.85 -8.92 -34.40
C GLN A 189 -27.42 -8.96 -34.96
N GLY A 190 -27.10 -10.04 -35.67
CA GLY A 190 -26.02 -10.07 -36.65
C GLY A 190 -24.61 -10.28 -36.10
N ALA A 191 -24.17 -11.54 -36.08
CA ALA A 191 -22.77 -11.81 -36.36
C ALA A 191 -22.46 -11.27 -37.78
N VAL A 192 -21.92 -10.06 -37.88
CA VAL A 192 -21.26 -9.59 -39.10
C VAL A 192 -19.80 -9.34 -38.73
N ARG A 193 -18.98 -10.34 -39.06
CA ARG A 193 -17.56 -10.10 -39.33
C ARG A 193 -17.50 -9.11 -40.49
N LEU A 194 -16.91 -7.94 -40.28
CA LEU A 194 -16.18 -7.25 -41.33
C LEU A 194 -14.79 -6.95 -40.80
N ALA A 195 -13.89 -7.85 -41.16
CA ALA A 195 -12.50 -7.52 -41.35
C ALA A 195 -12.42 -6.62 -42.58
N GLU A 196 -12.57 -5.31 -42.42
CA GLU A 196 -12.28 -4.36 -43.50
C GLU A 196 -11.50 -3.19 -42.92
N GLY A 197 -10.18 -3.29 -43.05
CA GLY A 197 -9.21 -2.26 -42.74
C GLY A 197 -7.87 -2.57 -43.39
N LEU A 198 -7.86 -3.19 -44.57
CA LEU A 198 -6.69 -3.21 -45.45
C LEU A 198 -6.76 -1.97 -46.34
N VAL A 199 -5.93 -1.00 -45.96
CA VAL A 199 -5.62 0.18 -46.76
C VAL A 199 -4.74 -0.26 -47.93
N PHE A 200 -5.15 0.04 -49.17
CA PHE A 200 -4.23 0.24 -50.29
C PHE A 200 -4.44 1.64 -50.85
N VAL A 201 -3.35 2.38 -50.92
CA VAL A 201 -3.20 3.77 -51.39
C VAL A 201 -2.36 3.70 -52.68
N PRO A 202 -2.63 4.58 -53.66
CA PRO A 202 -3.33 4.34 -54.94
C PRO A 202 -2.71 3.30 -55.89
#